data_AF-A0A7K4YHX3-F1
#
_entry.id   AF-A0A7K4YHX3-F1
#
_cell.length_a   1.000
_cell.length_b   1.000
_cell.length_c   1.000
_cell.angle_alpha   90.00
_cell.angle_beta   90.00
_cell.angle_gamma   90.00
#
_symmetry.space_group_name_H-M   'P 1'
#
loop_
_entity.id
_entity.type
_entity.pdbx_description
1 polymer ?
#
loop_
_entity_poly.entity_id
_entity_poly.type
_entity_poly.pdbx_seq_one_letter_code
_entity_poly.pdbx_strand_id
1 'polypeptide(L)'
;LVSHGGREWAGRGSPLSSRSIPAVCTGTDMKLLRPSSPESHYETLRHLYQGCQVVQGNLELTYLPPDANTAFLKDIKEVQGYVLIAENQVSGLE
;
A
#
# COMPACT_ATOMS: atom_id res chain seq x y z
N LEU A 1 -10.89 60.70 -14.65
CA LEU A 1 -10.04 59.55 -14.30
C LEU A 1 -9.31 59.89 -13.01
N VAL A 2 -9.88 59.53 -11.86
CA VAL A 2 -9.25 59.73 -10.55
C VAL A 2 -8.54 58.44 -10.17
N SER A 3 -7.30 58.58 -9.71
CA SER A 3 -6.45 57.51 -9.19
C SER A 3 -6.67 57.35 -7.68
N HIS A 4 -6.76 56.11 -7.18
CA HIS A 4 -6.51 55.78 -5.77
C HIS A 4 -5.91 54.37 -5.67
N GLY A 5 -4.69 54.28 -5.14
CA GLY A 5 -4.09 53.03 -4.67
C GLY A 5 -4.65 52.61 -3.29
N GLY A 6 -4.60 51.31 -2.99
CA GLY A 6 -5.00 50.73 -1.71
C GLY A 6 -4.46 49.31 -1.55
N ARG A 7 -3.92 49.02 -0.37
CA ARG A 7 -3.20 47.79 0.03
C ARG A 7 -4.13 46.62 0.42
N GLU A 8 -3.55 45.43 0.29
CA GLU A 8 -3.63 44.21 1.14
C GLU A 8 -4.98 43.67 1.61
N TRP A 9 -5.28 42.42 1.21
CA TRP A 9 -5.87 41.43 2.11
C TRP A 9 -4.99 40.17 2.11
N ALA A 10 -4.29 39.96 3.22
CA ALA A 10 -3.63 38.71 3.54
C ALA A 10 -4.69 37.63 3.82
N GLY A 11 -5.18 37.00 2.77
CA GLY A 11 -5.89 35.74 2.88
C GLY A 11 -4.87 34.61 3.06
N ARG A 12 -4.39 34.40 4.29
CA ARG A 12 -3.83 33.10 4.67
C ARG A 12 -4.95 32.08 4.53
N GLY A 13 -5.08 31.50 3.34
CA GLY A 13 -5.81 30.26 3.17
C GLY A 13 -5.08 29.22 4.00
N SER A 14 -5.58 28.94 5.20
CA SER A 14 -5.20 27.74 5.95
C SER A 14 -5.35 26.55 4.99
N PRO A 15 -4.35 25.69 4.80
CA PRO A 15 -4.58 24.48 4.06
C PRO A 15 -5.63 23.71 4.85
N LEU A 16 -6.81 23.52 4.26
CA LEU A 16 -7.68 22.42 4.64
C LEU A 16 -6.75 21.22 4.76
N SER A 17 -6.63 20.64 5.96
CA SER A 17 -5.80 19.46 6.19
C SER A 17 -6.14 18.46 5.10
N SER A 18 -5.28 18.38 4.08
CA SER A 18 -5.52 17.56 2.91
C SER A 18 -5.29 16.14 3.39
N ARG A 19 -6.34 15.53 3.93
CA ARG A 19 -6.30 14.12 4.29
C ARG A 19 -6.02 13.39 2.97
N SER A 20 -4.78 12.94 2.80
CA SER A 20 -4.37 12.21 1.61
C SER A 20 -5.31 11.01 1.49
N ILE A 21 -5.97 10.86 0.35
CA ILE A 21 -6.78 9.68 0.07
C ILE A 21 -5.83 8.49 0.12
N PRO A 22 -6.09 7.48 0.97
CA PRO A 22 -5.17 6.36 1.09
C PRO A 22 -5.12 5.56 -0.21
N ALA A 23 -3.94 5.08 -0.58
CA ALA A 23 -3.79 4.19 -1.71
C ALA A 23 -4.44 2.82 -1.39
N VAL A 24 -5.37 2.39 -2.23
CA VAL A 24 -6.14 1.16 -2.02
C VAL A 24 -5.74 0.11 -3.06
N CYS A 25 -5.61 -1.15 -2.64
CA CYS A 25 -5.36 -2.29 -3.52
C CYS A 25 -6.32 -3.43 -3.21
N THR A 26 -6.54 -4.32 -4.19
CA THR A 26 -7.34 -5.53 -4.01
C THR A 26 -6.50 -6.64 -3.35
N GLY A 27 -7.09 -7.34 -2.39
CA GLY A 27 -6.47 -8.52 -1.76
C GLY A 27 -6.60 -9.80 -2.59
N THR A 28 -6.12 -10.91 -2.05
CA THR A 28 -6.19 -12.24 -2.68
C THR A 28 -7.13 -13.19 -1.94
N ASP A 29 -7.48 -14.32 -2.58
CA ASP A 29 -8.26 -15.42 -1.98
C ASP A 29 -7.72 -16.79 -2.45
N MET A 30 -6.39 -16.94 -2.41
CA MET A 30 -5.66 -18.14 -2.79
C MET A 30 -5.46 -19.10 -1.62
N LYS A 31 -5.61 -18.66 -0.36
CA LYS A 31 -5.39 -19.47 0.83
C LYS A 31 -3.99 -20.13 0.82
N LEU A 32 -3.94 -21.47 0.75
CA LEU A 32 -2.72 -22.27 0.66
C LEU A 32 -2.61 -22.98 -0.71
N LEU A 33 -3.29 -22.46 -1.74
CA LEU A 33 -3.10 -22.95 -3.10
C LEU A 33 -1.65 -22.68 -3.53
N ARG A 34 -0.88 -23.76 -3.71
CA ARG A 34 0.53 -23.67 -4.05
C ARG A 34 0.72 -23.09 -5.46
N PRO A 35 1.48 -22.00 -5.62
CA PRO A 35 1.78 -21.43 -6.94
C PRO A 35 2.68 -22.37 -7.75
N SER A 36 2.57 -22.31 -9.07
CA SER A 36 3.40 -23.09 -9.99
C SER A 36 4.85 -22.59 -10.06
N SER A 37 5.08 -21.30 -9.80
CA SER A 37 6.41 -20.68 -9.68
C SER A 37 6.40 -19.72 -8.49
N PRO A 38 7.26 -19.94 -7.47
CA PRO A 38 7.44 -19.02 -6.35
C PRO A 38 7.87 -17.61 -6.80
N GLU A 39 8.70 -17.52 -7.83
CA GLU A 39 9.22 -16.25 -8.35
C GLU A 39 8.10 -15.43 -9.00
N SER A 40 7.28 -16.06 -9.84
CA SER A 40 6.12 -15.39 -10.45
C SER A 40 5.07 -15.01 -9.40
N HIS A 41 4.91 -15.81 -8.34
CA HIS A 41 4.01 -15.50 -7.24
C HIS A 41 4.47 -14.27 -6.47
N TYR A 42 5.76 -14.21 -6.12
CA TYR A 42 6.37 -13.05 -5.48
C TYR A 42 6.19 -11.77 -6.30
N GLU A 43 6.47 -11.80 -7.61
CA GLU A 43 6.29 -10.63 -8.48
C GLU A 43 4.83 -10.18 -8.56
N THR A 44 3.89 -11.12 -8.51
CA THR A 44 2.45 -10.81 -8.44
C THR A 44 2.11 -10.08 -7.14
N LEU A 45 2.55 -10.60 -6.00
CA LEU A 45 2.32 -9.97 -4.69
C LEU A 45 2.96 -8.57 -4.62
N ARG A 46 4.18 -8.44 -5.11
CA ARG A 46 4.87 -7.15 -5.20
C ARG A 46 4.08 -6.16 -6.05
N HIS A 47 3.61 -6.57 -7.22
CA HIS A 47 2.86 -5.68 -8.12
C HIS A 47 1.51 -5.25 -7.51
N LEU A 48 0.82 -6.15 -6.80
CA LEU A 48 -0.45 -5.85 -6.14
C LEU A 48 -0.30 -4.87 -4.99
N TYR A 49 0.75 -5.01 -4.19
CA TYR A 49 0.85 -4.36 -2.89
C TYR A 49 1.85 -3.20 -2.84
N GLN A 50 2.70 -3.01 -3.87
CA GLN A 50 3.66 -1.91 -3.89
C GLN A 50 2.96 -0.54 -3.83
N GLY A 51 3.24 0.21 -2.75
CA GLY A 51 2.64 1.52 -2.50
C GLY A 51 1.19 1.46 -2.01
N CYS A 52 0.67 0.28 -1.68
CA CYS A 52 -0.67 0.13 -1.11
C CYS A 52 -0.68 0.52 0.38
N GLN A 53 -1.75 1.20 0.81
CA GLN A 53 -1.99 1.56 2.21
C GLN A 53 -3.17 0.81 2.82
N VAL A 54 -4.18 0.48 2.01
CA VAL A 54 -5.39 -0.25 2.45
C VAL A 54 -5.64 -1.43 1.51
N VAL A 55 -5.62 -2.65 2.04
CA VAL A 55 -5.97 -3.87 1.29
C VAL A 55 -7.48 -4.12 1.41
N GLN A 56 -8.19 -4.00 0.30
CA GLN A 56 -9.59 -4.44 0.16
C GLN A 56 -9.63 -5.95 -0.07
N GLY A 57 -9.75 -6.69 1.02
CA GLY A 57 -9.73 -8.16 1.03
C GLY A 57 -8.63 -8.69 1.92
N ASN A 58 -8.09 -9.85 1.57
CA ASN A 58 -7.09 -10.53 2.39
C ASN A 58 -5.67 -10.19 1.92
N LEU A 59 -4.75 -10.09 2.87
CA LEU A 59 -3.32 -10.05 2.60
C LEU A 59 -2.78 -11.47 2.81
N GLU A 60 -2.44 -12.17 1.73
CA GLU A 60 -1.92 -13.54 1.80
C GLU A 60 -0.47 -13.56 1.36
N LEU A 61 0.43 -13.72 2.33
CA LEU A 61 1.86 -13.87 2.11
C LEU A 61 2.18 -15.35 2.30
N THR A 62 2.18 -16.09 1.19
CA THR A 62 2.45 -17.53 1.19
C THR A 62 3.53 -17.90 0.21
N TYR A 63 4.30 -18.96 0.48
CA TYR A 63 5.28 -19.50 -0.47
C TYR A 63 6.32 -18.48 -0.98
N LEU A 64 6.63 -17.44 -0.18
CA LEU A 64 7.69 -16.48 -0.53
C LEU A 64 9.08 -17.16 -0.48
N PRO A 65 9.93 -16.97 -1.51
CA PRO A 65 11.29 -17.50 -1.53
C PRO A 65 12.18 -16.84 -0.46
N PRO A 66 13.30 -17.47 -0.06
CA PRO A 66 14.12 -17.00 1.06
C PRO A 66 14.74 -15.61 0.88
N ASP A 67 14.92 -15.18 -0.36
CA ASP A 67 15.49 -13.90 -0.78
C ASP A 67 14.43 -12.87 -1.22
N ALA A 68 13.14 -13.15 -1.00
CA ALA A 68 12.07 -12.21 -1.30
C ALA A 68 12.23 -10.91 -0.49
N ASN A 69 12.30 -9.78 -1.20
CA ASN A 69 12.31 -8.47 -0.57
C ASN A 69 10.87 -8.05 -0.24
N THR A 70 10.54 -7.97 1.05
CA THR A 70 9.17 -7.64 1.50
C THR A 70 8.94 -6.16 1.78
N ALA A 71 9.91 -5.29 1.50
CA ALA A 71 9.82 -3.85 1.80
C ALA A 71 8.65 -3.14 1.08
N PHE A 72 8.06 -3.74 0.05
CA PHE A 72 6.86 -3.22 -0.60
C PHE A 72 5.61 -3.26 0.29
N LEU A 73 5.64 -4.03 1.39
CA LEU A 73 4.55 -4.15 2.36
C LEU A 73 4.53 -3.05 3.41
N LYS A 74 5.64 -2.33 3.60
CA LYS A 74 5.83 -1.34 4.69
C LYS A 74 4.76 -0.24 4.71
N ASP A 75 4.18 0.07 3.55
CA ASP A 75 3.22 1.14 3.36
C ASP A 75 1.80 0.71 3.74
N ILE A 76 1.53 -0.60 3.83
CA ILE A 76 0.23 -1.14 4.23
C ILE A 76 -0.04 -0.78 5.69
N LYS A 77 -1.19 -0.14 5.94
CA LYS A 77 -1.65 0.27 7.27
C LYS A 77 -2.94 -0.42 7.69
N GLU A 78 -3.73 -0.91 6.74
CA GLU A 78 -5.02 -1.54 6.99
C GLU A 78 -5.23 -2.73 6.04
N VAL A 79 -5.79 -3.81 6.58
CA VAL A 79 -6.29 -4.98 5.84
C VAL A 79 -7.72 -5.21 6.27
N GLN A 80 -8.65 -5.22 5.32
CA GLN A 80 -10.10 -5.28 5.63
C GLN A 80 -10.61 -6.73 5.79
N GLY A 81 -9.89 -7.70 5.25
CA GLY A 81 -10.10 -9.13 5.46
C GLY A 81 -9.19 -9.68 6.55
N TYR A 82 -8.60 -10.85 6.30
CA TYR A 82 -7.58 -11.43 7.18
C TYR A 82 -6.16 -11.29 6.60
N VAL A 83 -5.17 -11.51 7.47
CA VAL A 83 -3.77 -11.65 7.10
C VAL A 83 -3.38 -13.12 7.26
N LEU A 84 -2.90 -13.74 6.18
CA LEU A 84 -2.38 -15.11 6.19
C LEU A 84 -0.88 -15.06 5.90
N ILE A 85 -0.08 -15.59 6.83
CA ILE A 85 1.37 -15.75 6.69
C ILE A 85 1.68 -17.21 6.94
N ALA A 86 2.02 -17.95 5.89
CA ALA A 86 2.25 -19.40 5.98
C ALA A 86 3.21 -19.88 4.88
N GLU A 87 3.94 -20.96 5.13
CA GLU A 87 4.80 -21.63 4.12
C GLU A 87 5.86 -20.72 3.45
N ASN A 88 6.23 -19.60 4.09
CA ASN A 88 7.27 -18.70 3.60
C ASN A 88 8.66 -19.18 4.04
N GLN A 89 9.66 -18.92 3.21
CA GLN A 89 11.08 -19.20 3.51
C GLN A 89 11.88 -17.94 3.84
N VAL A 90 11.22 -16.77 3.90
CA VAL A 90 11.87 -15.49 4.21
C VAL A 90 12.48 -15.48 5.61
N SER A 91 13.62 -14.81 5.73
CA SER A 91 14.36 -14.68 7.00
C SER A 91 13.66 -13.76 8.01
N GLY A 92 12.74 -12.90 7.53
CA GLY A 92 11.94 -11.97 8.31
C GLY A 92 11.01 -11.17 7.40
N LEU A 93 9.92 -10.65 7.95
CA LEU A 93 9.09 -9.64 7.28
C LEU A 93 9.58 -8.27 7.77
N GLU A 94 10.11 -7.46 6.84
CA GLU A 94 10.55 -6.08 7.10
C GLU A 94 9.41 -5.05 7.08
#